data_AF-A0A7V9C2R5-F1
#
_entry.id   AF-A0A7V9C2R5-F1
#
_cell.length_a   1.000
_cell.length_b   1.000
_cell.length_c   1.000
_cell.angle_alpha   90.00
_cell.angle_beta   90.00
_cell.angle_gamma   90.00
#
_symmetry.space_group_name_H-M   'P 1'
#
loop_
_entity.id
_entity.type
_entity.pdbx_description
1 polymer ?
#
loop_
_entity_poly.entity_id
_entity_poly.type
_entity_poly.pdbx_seq_one_letter_code
_entity_poly.pdbx_strand_id
1 'polypeptide(L)' 'MRDSARVTIVPLDSNLFDRGLRLMASRPDKNWSLTDCISFVVMKERSLSDALTADRHFEQAGFRALMLA' A
#
# COMPACT_ATOMS: atom_id res chain seq x y z
N MET A 1 3.40 -19.78 -2.23
CA MET A 1 2.69 -18.55 -1.81
C MET A 1 1.47 -18.26 -2.67
N ARG A 2 1.57 -18.32 -4.01
CA ARG A 2 0.43 -18.01 -4.90
C ARG A 2 -0.75 -18.98 -4.77
N ASP A 3 -0.49 -20.26 -4.44
CA ASP A 3 -1.54 -21.28 -4.30
C ASP A 3 -2.03 -21.48 -2.85
N SER A 4 -1.70 -20.55 -1.95
CA SER A 4 -2.08 -20.63 -0.54
C SER A 4 -3.47 -20.06 -0.31
N ALA A 5 -4.40 -20.85 0.24
CA ALA A 5 -5.72 -20.37 0.66
C ALA A 5 -5.66 -19.34 1.83
N ARG A 6 -4.50 -19.17 2.48
CA ARG A 6 -4.29 -18.23 3.59
C ARG A 6 -3.87 -16.83 3.15
N VAL A 7 -3.63 -16.61 1.86
CA VAL A 7 -3.15 -15.32 1.34
C VAL A 7 -3.95 -14.95 0.10
N THR A 8 -4.52 -13.75 0.10
CA THR A 8 -5.17 -13.18 -1.08
C THR A 8 -4.18 -12.34 -1.85
N ILE A 9 -3.94 -12.68 -3.12
CA ILE A 9 -3.11 -11.87 -4.01
C ILE A 9 -4.00 -10.89 -4.77
N VAL A 10 -3.67 -9.60 -4.67
CA VAL A 10 -4.31 -8.56 -5.46
C VAL A 10 -3.50 -8.39 -6.75
N PRO A 11 -4.04 -8.72 -7.93
CA PRO A 11 -3.35 -8.48 -9.19
C PRO A 11 -3.23 -6.98 -9.44
N LEU A 12 -2.10 -6.56 -10.00
CA LEU A 12 -1.93 -5.20 -10.49
C LEU A 12 -2.56 -5.09 -11.88
N ASP A 13 -3.63 -4.32 -11.99
CA ASP A 13 -4.20 -3.90 -13.28
C ASP A 13 -3.85 -2.44 -13.59
N SER A 14 -4.17 -1.99 -14.80
CA SER A 14 -3.89 -0.62 -15.24
C SER A 14 -4.61 0.44 -14.38
N ASN A 15 -5.82 0.15 -13.89
CA ASN A 15 -6.57 1.09 -13.07
C ASN A 15 -5.89 1.32 -11.71
N LEU A 16 -5.47 0.24 -11.06
CA LEU A 16 -4.74 0.29 -9.81
C LEU A 16 -3.38 0.97 -9.98
N PHE A 17 -2.69 0.69 -11.08
CA PHE A 17 -1.44 1.35 -11.44
C PHE A 17 -1.61 2.87 -11.59
N ASP A 18 -2.61 3.33 -12.35
CA ASP A 18 -2.89 4.75 -12.56
C ASP A 18 -3.29 5.47 -11.28
N ARG A 19 -3.95 4.79 -10.35
CA ARG A 19 -4.31 5.33 -9.04
C ARG A 19 -3.10 5.44 -8.13
N GLY A 20 -2.21 4.45 -8.16
CA GLY A 20 -0.90 4.52 -7.51
C GLY A 20 -0.08 5.71 -8.01
N LEU A 21 0.01 5.88 -9.34
CA LEU A 21 0.70 7.02 -9.96
C LEU A 21 0.10 8.37 -9.55
N ARG A 22 -1.23 8.50 -9.59
CA ARG A 22 -1.92 9.72 -9.15
C ARG A 22 -1.65 10.03 -7.69
N LEU A 23 -1.66 9.03 -6.81
CA LEU A 23 -1.36 9.23 -5.39
C LEU A 23 0.10 9.69 -5.20
N MET A 24 1.05 9.04 -5.88
CA MET A 24 2.46 9.41 -5.83
C MET A 24 2.67 10.87 -6.29
N ALA A 25 2.10 11.24 -7.44
CA ALA A 25 2.18 12.60 -7.96
C ALA A 25 1.51 13.65 -7.05
N SER A 26 0.48 13.27 -6.29
CA SER A 26 -0.20 14.16 -5.34
C SER A 26 0.57 14.40 -4.04
N ARG A 27 1.68 13.69 -3.81
CA ARG A 27 2.49 13.74 -2.58
C ARG A 27 3.96 14.07 -2.85
N PRO A 28 4.26 15.24 -3.45
CA PRO A 28 5.65 15.65 -3.70
C PRO A 28 6.42 15.92 -2.41
N ASP A 29 5.73 16.08 -1.27
CA ASP A 29 6.31 16.20 0.07
C ASP A 29 6.81 14.87 0.65
N LYS A 30 6.53 13.75 -0.02
CA LYS A 30 6.86 12.40 0.43
C LYS A 30 7.80 11.71 -0.56
N ASN A 31 8.74 10.95 -0.02
CA ASN A 31 9.61 10.08 -0.81
C ASN A 31 9.01 8.67 -0.95
N TRP A 32 7.70 8.57 -1.09
CA TRP A 32 7.00 7.28 -1.25
C TRP A 32 7.30 6.67 -2.61
N SER A 33 7.54 5.37 -2.65
CA SER A 33 7.65 4.65 -3.91
C SER A 33 6.27 4.43 -4.55
N LEU A 34 6.26 4.06 -5.84
CA LEU A 34 5.02 3.65 -6.50
C LEU A 34 4.40 2.41 -5.83
N THR A 35 5.22 1.48 -5.35
CA THR A 35 4.77 0.28 -4.64
C THR A 35 4.06 0.64 -3.33
N ASP A 36 4.58 1.62 -2.59
CA ASP A 36 3.92 2.13 -1.37
C ASP A 36 2.56 2.72 -1.71
N CYS A 37 2.51 3.59 -2.73
CA CYS A 37 1.28 4.23 -3.17
C CYS A 37 0.23 3.21 -3.63
N ILE A 38 0.62 2.19 -4.41
CA ILE A 38 -0.28 1.09 -4.81
C ILE A 38 -0.78 0.35 -3.57
N SER A 39 0.10 0.04 -2.61
CA SER A 39 -0.27 -0.62 -1.36
C SER A 39 -1.29 0.19 -0.57
N PHE A 40 -1.10 1.51 -0.45
CA PHE A 40 -2.02 2.41 0.24
C PHE A 40 -3.39 2.47 -0.43
N VAL A 41 -3.44 2.46 -1.77
CA VAL A 41 -4.69 2.40 -2.52
C VAL A 41 -5.44 1.11 -2.20
N VAL A 42 -4.78 -0.05 -2.32
CA VAL A 42 -5.39 -1.36 -2.02
C VAL A 42 -5.87 -1.44 -0.57
N MET A 43 -5.06 -0.98 0.37
CA MET A 43 -5.42 -1.00 1.80
C MET A 43 -6.64 -0.14 2.09
N LYS A 44 -6.74 1.06 1.51
CA LYS A 44 -7.94 1.91 1.66
C LYS A 44 -9.19 1.26 1.11
N GLU A 45 -9.12 0.70 -0.09
CA GLU A 45 -10.28 0.03 -0.72
C GLU A 45 -10.78 -1.18 0.06
N ARG A 46 -9.86 -1.92 0.67
CA ARG A 46 -10.16 -3.10 1.47
C ARG A 46 -10.38 -2.80 2.94
N SER A 47 -10.40 -1.52 3.32
CA SER A 47 -10.55 -1.06 4.70
C SER A 47 -9.56 -1.72 5.68
N LEU A 48 -8.31 -1.89 5.23
CA LEU A 48 -7.23 -2.44 6.05
C LEU A 48 -6.51 -1.31 6.79
N SER A 49 -6.29 -1.50 8.09
CA SER A 49 -5.53 -0.55 8.93
C SER A 49 -4.08 -0.96 9.16
N ASP A 50 -3.80 -2.27 9.14
CA ASP A 50 -2.54 -2.83 9.59
C ASP A 50 -1.69 -3.32 8.42
N ALA A 51 -0.43 -2.91 8.41
CA ALA A 51 0.57 -3.38 7.47
C ALA A 51 1.66 -4.14 8.22
N LEU A 52 1.93 -5.37 7.79
CA LEU A 52 3.11 -6.11 8.23
C LEU A 52 4.34 -5.57 7.48
N THR A 53 4.94 -4.52 8.01
CA THR A 53 6.06 -3.80 7.40
C THR A 53 6.91 -3.11 8.46
N ALA A 54 8.19 -2.92 8.16
CA ALA A 54 9.13 -2.08 8.91
C ALA A 54 9.31 -0.68 8.27
N ASP A 55 8.52 -0.34 7.25
CA ASP A 55 8.58 0.95 6.56
C ASP A 55 7.63 1.98 7.21
N ARG A 56 8.21 3.10 7.70
CA ARG A 56 7.50 4.24 8.31
C ARG A 56 6.59 4.98 7.33
N HIS A 57 6.73 4.80 6.01
CA HIS A 57 5.83 5.39 5.03
C HIS A 57 4.36 5.01 5.27
N PHE A 58 4.11 3.80 5.78
CA PHE A 58 2.76 3.32 6.09
C PHE A 58 2.13 4.12 7.24
N GLU A 59 2.90 4.48 8.26
CA GLU A 59 2.44 5.35 9.35
C GLU A 59 2.11 6.76 8.84
N GLN A 60 2.96 7.30 7.97
CA GLN A 60 2.72 8.60 7.34
C GLN A 60 1.45 8.62 6.48
N ALA A 61 1.06 7.48 5.90
CA ALA A 61 -0.14 7.32 5.11
C ALA A 61 -1.40 7.02 5.96
N GLY A 62 -1.25 6.90 7.28
CA GLY A 62 -2.35 6.68 8.24
C GLY A 62 -2.60 5.21 8.59
N PHE A 63 -1.68 4.30 8.29
CA PHE A 63 -1.76 2.89 8.65
C PHE A 63 -0.90 2.57 9.87
N ARG A 64 -1.12 1.39 10.47
CA ARG A 64 -0.28 0.87 11.55
C ARG A 64 0.78 -0.09 11.00
N ALA A 65 2.05 0.27 11.15
CA ALA A 65 3.17 -0.59 10.77
C ALA A 65 3.50 -1.57 11.92
N LEU A 66 3.12 -2.84 11.76
CA LEU A 66 3.17 -3.84 12.84
C LEU A 66 4.60 -4.22 13.27
N MET A 67 5.63 -3.94 12.45
CA MET A 67 7.02 -4.25 12.81
C MET A 67 7.76 -3.06 13.43
N LEU A 68 7.09 -1.92 13.61
CA LEU A 68 7.61 -0.73 14.28
C LEU A 68 6.95 -0.49 15.65
N ALA A 69 5.94 -1.29 15.98
CA ALA A 69 5.19 -1.27 17.24
C ALA A 69 5.82 -2.17 18.31
#